data_AF-T1KKL7-F1
#
_entry.id   AF-T1KKL7-F1
#
_cell.length_a   1.000
_cell.length_b   1.000
_cell.length_c   1.000
_cell.angle_alpha   90.00
_cell.angle_beta   90.00
_cell.angle_gamma   90.00
#
_symmetry.space_group_name_H-M   'P 1'
#
loop_
_entity.id
_entity.type
_entity.pdbx_description
1 polymer ?
#
loop_
_entity_poly.entity_id
_entity_poly.type
_entity_poly.pdbx_seq_one_letter_code
_entity_poly.pdbx_strand_id
1 'polypeptide(L)' 'MVDLSGGPEGPIEHRFSNWIFVGPAIITIALVGFFAYKLIQSLQEKEKRKEEKKKLKQQKKDPAVAAKKKK' A
#
# COMPACT_ATOMS: atom_id res chain seq x y z
N MET A 1 -6.12 58.48 -15.57
CA MET A 1 -4.96 57.63 -15.26
C MET A 1 -5.39 56.77 -14.09
N VAL A 2 -5.65 55.48 -14.31
CA VAL A 2 -6.06 54.57 -13.22
C VAL A 2 -4.79 54.27 -12.45
N ASP A 3 -4.77 54.65 -11.18
CA ASP A 3 -3.62 54.46 -10.31
C ASP A 3 -3.44 52.96 -10.06
N LEU A 4 -2.49 52.37 -10.77
CA LEU A 4 -1.94 51.04 -10.47
C LEU A 4 -1.02 51.18 -9.25
N SER A 5 -1.58 51.62 -8.12
CA SER A 5 -0.95 51.40 -6.83
C SER A 5 -1.06 49.91 -6.53
N GLY A 6 -0.20 49.15 -7.21
CA GLY A 6 0.22 47.82 -6.83
C GLY A 6 0.98 47.93 -5.52
N GLY A 7 0.25 48.25 -4.44
CA GLY A 7 0.66 47.84 -3.11
C GLY A 7 0.74 46.31 -3.07
N PRO A 8 1.53 45.73 -2.15
CA PRO A 8 1.81 44.29 -2.03
C PRO A 8 0.60 43.46 -1.55
N GLU A 9 -0.60 43.91 -1.88
CA GLU A 9 -1.90 43.44 -1.42
C GLU A 9 -2.80 43.26 -2.64
N GLY A 10 -2.35 42.46 -3.60
CA GLY A 10 -3.22 42.00 -4.68
C GLY A 10 -4.41 41.20 -4.11
N PRO A 11 -5.64 41.31 -4.65
CA PRO A 11 -6.83 40.60 -4.14
C PRO A 11 -6.77 39.06 -4.19
N ILE A 12 -5.63 38.48 -4.57
CA ILE A 12 -5.39 37.04 -4.70
C ILE A 12 -4.22 36.56 -3.81
N GLU A 13 -3.52 37.47 -3.12
CA GLU A 13 -2.29 37.11 -2.38
C GLU A 13 -2.53 36.72 -0.91
N HIS A 14 -3.75 36.91 -0.38
CA HIS A 14 -4.08 36.44 0.97
C HIS A 14 -4.55 34.98 0.98
N ARG A 15 -3.58 34.09 1.26
CA ARG A 15 -3.72 33.04 2.28
C ARG A 15 -4.55 31.81 1.89
N PHE A 16 -4.29 31.18 0.74
CA PHE A 16 -4.63 29.75 0.62
C PHE A 16 -3.84 28.99 1.68
N SER A 17 -4.54 28.51 2.70
CA SER A 17 -3.92 27.77 3.79
C SER A 17 -3.25 26.52 3.21
N ASN A 18 -1.95 26.33 3.45
CA ASN A 18 -1.21 25.11 3.06
C ASN A 18 -1.93 23.83 3.49
N TRP A 19 -2.79 23.93 4.52
CA TRP A 19 -3.70 22.88 4.96
C TRP A 19 -4.53 22.25 3.85
N ILE A 20 -4.95 23.03 2.84
CA ILE A 20 -5.77 22.54 1.73
C ILE A 20 -5.00 21.59 0.80
N PHE A 21 -3.67 21.65 0.81
CA PHE A 21 -2.80 20.70 0.12
C PHE A 21 -2.40 19.53 1.02
N VAL A 22 -2.16 19.81 2.32
CA VAL A 22 -1.74 18.80 3.30
C VAL A 22 -2.84 17.78 3.57
N GLY A 23 -4.10 18.22 3.74
CA GLY A 23 -5.23 17.33 4.02
C GLY A 23 -5.42 16.25 2.94
N PRO A 24 -5.59 16.62 1.66
CA PRO A 24 -5.68 15.66 0.57
C PRO A 24 -4.43 14.78 0.44
N ALA A 25 -3.23 15.34 0.61
CA ALA A 25 -1.99 14.56 0.52
C ALA A 25 -1.93 13.43 1.56
N ILE A 26 -2.32 13.69 2.81
CA ILE A 26 -2.37 12.66 3.86
C ILE A 26 -3.37 11.56 3.49
N ILE A 27 -4.55 11.94 3.00
CA ILE A 27 -5.59 11.00 2.58
C ILE A 27 -5.07 10.11 1.43
N THR A 28 -4.41 10.70 0.43
CA THR A 28 -3.84 9.95 -0.69
C THR A 28 -2.76 8.99 -0.23
N ILE A 29 -1.83 9.41 0.63
CA ILE A 29 -0.77 8.55 1.18
C ILE A 29 -1.38 7.39 1.99
N ALA A 30 -2.38 7.67 2.83
CA ALA A 30 -3.06 6.65 3.62
C ALA A 30 -3.75 5.61 2.73
N LEU A 31 -4.46 6.06 1.68
CA LEU A 31 -5.10 5.16 0.72
C LEU A 31 -4.06 4.32 -0.03
N VAL A 32 -3.01 4.94 -0.58
CA VAL A 32 -1.95 4.20 -1.30
C VAL A 32 -1.28 3.17 -0.39
N GLY A 33 -0.94 3.54 0.84
CA GLY A 33 -0.38 2.62 1.83
C GLY A 33 -1.32 1.47 2.18
N PHE A 34 -2.61 1.76 2.40
CA PHE A 34 -3.62 0.74 2.69
C PHE A 34 -3.82 -0.23 1.52
N PHE A 35 -3.92 0.29 0.30
CA PHE A 35 -4.05 -0.54 -0.89
C PHE A 35 -2.79 -1.34 -1.17
N ALA A 36 -1.60 -0.76 -1.04
CA ALA A 36 -0.33 -1.47 -1.19
C ALA A 36 -0.19 -2.60 -0.17
N TYR A 37 -0.48 -2.33 1.11
CA TYR A 37 -0.47 -3.34 2.17
C TYR A 37 -1.46 -4.47 1.86
N LYS A 38 -2.70 -4.13 1.50
CA LYS A 38 -3.73 -5.10 1.14
C LYS A 38 -3.35 -5.91 -0.10
N LEU A 39 -2.69 -5.29 -1.09
CA LEU A 39 -2.24 -5.96 -2.32
C LEU A 39 -1.14 -6.99 -1.99
N ILE A 40 -0.15 -6.57 -1.20
CA ILE A 40 0.94 -7.45 -0.75
C ILE A 40 0.38 -8.60 0.07
N GLN A 41 -0.52 -8.32 1.02
CA GLN A 41 -1.17 -9.35 1.82
C GLN A 41 -1.95 -10.34 0.94
N SER A 42 -2.69 -9.85 -0.06
CA SER A 42 -3.41 -10.68 -1.02
C SER A 42 -2.48 -11.55 -1.88
N LEU A 43 -1.32 -11.03 -2.29
CA LEU A 43 -0.32 -11.78 -3.04
C LEU A 43 0.36 -12.85 -2.17
N GLN A 44 0.75 -12.50 -0.95
CA GLN A 44 1.36 -13.44 0.00
C GLN A 44 0.41 -14.59 0.35
N GLU A 45 -0.89 -14.32 0.50
CA GLU A 45 -1.86 -15.38 0.80
C GLU A 45 -2.01 -16.35 -0.38
N LYS A 46 -1.91 -15.86 -1.62
CA LYS A 46 -1.90 -16.71 -2.82
C LYS A 46 -0.63 -17.55 -2.94
N GLU A 47 0.54 -17.00 -2.58
CA GLU A 47 1.79 -17.73 -2.57
C GLU A 47 1.84 -18.79 -1.48
N LYS A 48 1.43 -18.47 -0.25
CA LYS A 48 1.37 -19.44 0.86
C LYS A 48 0.49 -20.64 0.50
N ARG A 49 -0.70 -20.42 -0.07
CA ARG A 49 -1.58 -21.52 -0.51
C ARG A 49 -0.96 -22.39 -1.61
N LYS A 50 -0.14 -21.82 -2.50
CA LYS A 50 0.58 -22.59 -3.52
C LYS A 50 1.72 -23.40 -2.91
N GLU A 51 2.43 -22.82 -1.95
CA GLU A 51 3.54 -23.48 -1.26
C GLU A 51 3.06 -24.63 -0.37
N GLU A 52 1.98 -24.45 0.38
CA GLU A 52 1.35 -25.51 1.18
C GLU A 52 0.90 -26.69 0.31
N LYS A 53 0.30 -26.41 -0.85
CA LYS A 53 -0.09 -27.46 -1.80
C LYS A 53 1.12 -28.22 -2.37
N LYS A 54 2.25 -27.54 -2.59
CA LYS A 54 3.50 -28.19 -3.03
C LYS A 54 4.12 -29.01 -1.90
N LYS A 55 4.20 -28.47 -0.68
CA LYS A 55 4.71 -29.17 0.51
C LYS A 55 3.90 -30.41 0.85
N LEU A 56 2.56 -30.35 0.74
CA LEU A 56 1.70 -31.52 0.97
C LEU A 56 1.90 -32.61 -0.10
N LYS A 57 2.12 -32.22 -1.37
CA LYS A 57 2.43 -33.16 -2.45
C LYS A 57 3.83 -33.76 -2.31
N GLN A 58 4.79 -32.98 -1.81
CA GLN A 58 6.18 -33.41 -1.63
C GLN A 58 6.32 -34.33 -0.41
N GLN A 59 5.70 -34.00 0.72
CA GLN A 59 5.63 -34.89 1.89
C GLN A 59 4.92 -36.22 1.60
N LYS A 60 3.96 -36.26 0.66
CA LYS A 60 3.33 -37.52 0.22
C LYS A 60 4.19 -38.32 -0.76
N LYS A 61 5.16 -37.69 -1.42
CA LYS A 61 6.06 -38.33 -2.40
C LYS A 61 7.42 -38.68 -1.80
N ASP A 62 7.83 -38.04 -0.70
CA ASP A 62 9.08 -38.31 -0.02
C ASP A 62 9.01 -39.65 0.74
N PRO A 63 9.78 -40.67 0.33
CA PRO A 63 9.78 -41.99 0.97
C PRO A 63 10.30 -41.94 2.42
N ALA A 64 11.01 -40.88 2.81
CA ALA A 64 11.51 -40.66 4.17
C ALA A 64 10.40 -40.41 5.20
N VAL A 65 9.26 -39.82 4.81
CA VAL A 65 8.11 -39.60 5.70
C VAL A 65 7.26 -40.86 5.83
N ALA A 66 7.12 -41.64 4.74
CA ALA A 66 6.45 -42.94 4.76
C ALA A 66 7.20 -43.96 5.64
N ALA A 67 8.54 -43.91 5.66
CA ALA A 67 9.36 -44.79 6.48
C ALA A 67 9.25 -44.51 7.99
N LYS A 68 9.04 -43.24 8.41
CA LYS A 68 8.85 -42.88 9.82
C LYS A 68 7.46 -43.24 10.38
N LYS A 69 6.45 -43.45 9.52
CA LYS A 69 5.09 -43.84 9.94
C LYS A 69 4.90 -45.35 10.13
N LYS A 70 5.89 -46.15 9.73
CA LYS A 70 5.89 -47.62 9.84
C LYS A 70 6.78 -48.14 10.98
N LYS A 71 7.38 -47.25 11.79
CA LYS A 71 8.19 -47.61 12.95
C LYS A 71 7.45 -47.28 14.24
#